data_AF-A0A093QSP5-F1
#
_entry.id   AF-A0A093QSP5-F1
#
_cell.length_a   1.000
_cell.length_b   1.000
_cell.length_c   1.000
_cell.angle_alpha   90.00
_cell.angle_beta   90.00
_cell.angle_gamma   90.00
#
_symmetry.space_group_name_H-M   'P 1'
#
loop_
_entity.id
_entity.type
_entity.pdbx_description
1 polymer ?
#
loop_
_entity_poly.entity_id
_entity_poly.type
_entity_poly.pdbx_seq_one_letter_code
_entity_poly.pdbx_strand_id
1 'polypeptide(L)'
;RHGTRCAGEIAMQANNRKCGVGVAYNSKVGGIRMLDGIVTDAIEASSIGFNPEHVDIYSASWGPNDDGKTVEGPGRLAQKAF
;
A
#
# COMPACT_ATOMS: atom_id res chain seq x y z
N ARG A 1 -11.57 -0.93 5.03
CA ARG A 1 -11.85 0.53 4.96
C ARG A 1 -10.60 1.36 4.67
N HIS A 2 -9.45 1.04 5.27
CA HIS A 2 -8.20 1.80 5.15
C HIS A 2 -7.76 2.05 3.70
N GLY A 3 -7.47 1.00 2.92
CA GLY A 3 -6.93 1.13 1.56
C GLY A 3 -7.79 1.95 0.59
N THR A 4 -9.13 1.84 0.66
CA THR A 4 -10.03 2.64 -0.19
C THR A 4 -9.92 4.15 0.06
N ARG A 5 -9.65 4.56 1.31
CA ARG A 5 -9.42 5.98 1.65
C ARG A 5 -8.10 6.47 1.10
N CYS A 6 -7.02 5.72 1.34
CA CYS A 6 -5.69 6.04 0.81
C CYS A 6 -5.70 6.11 -0.74
N ALA A 7 -6.38 5.20 -1.42
CA ALA A 7 -6.55 5.25 -2.87
C ALA A 7 -7.28 6.53 -3.34
N GLY A 8 -8.25 7.00 -2.55
CA GLY A 8 -8.96 8.24 -2.82
C GLY A 8 -8.08 9.48 -2.70
N GLU A 9 -7.20 9.52 -1.70
CA GLU A 9 -6.23 10.61 -1.53
C GLU A 9 -5.32 10.75 -2.77
N ILE A 10 -4.95 9.63 -3.39
CA ILE A 10 -4.05 9.60 -4.55
C ILE A 10 -4.79 9.88 -5.86
N ALA A 11 -5.83 9.10 -6.19
CA ALA A 11 -6.37 9.04 -7.55
C ALA A 11 -7.90 9.15 -7.61
N MET A 12 -8.55 9.77 -6.61
CA MET A 12 -9.98 10.05 -6.70
C MET A 12 -10.28 10.92 -7.93
N GLN A 13 -11.24 10.45 -8.74
CA GLN A 13 -11.61 11.04 -10.02
C GLN A 13 -12.12 12.48 -9.87
N ALA A 14 -11.49 13.41 -10.61
CA ALA A 14 -11.94 14.80 -10.71
C ALA A 14 -13.20 14.97 -11.57
N ASN A 15 -13.94 16.07 -11.36
CA ASN A 15 -15.00 16.57 -12.24
C ASN A 15 -16.20 15.62 -12.48
N ASN A 16 -16.50 14.71 -11.54
CA ASN A 16 -17.60 13.74 -11.67
C ASN A 16 -18.80 14.01 -10.73
N ARG A 17 -18.76 15.11 -9.96
CA ARG A 17 -19.76 15.50 -8.94
C ARG A 17 -19.92 14.51 -7.77
N LYS A 18 -18.88 13.71 -7.46
CA LYS A 18 -18.87 12.74 -6.36
C LYS A 18 -17.67 12.99 -5.45
N CYS A 19 -17.91 13.21 -4.15
CA CYS A 19 -16.87 13.38 -3.14
C CYS A 19 -15.87 14.51 -3.48
N GLY A 20 -14.56 14.28 -3.36
CA GLY A 20 -13.47 15.23 -3.62
C GLY A 20 -12.63 14.89 -4.86
N VAL A 21 -11.33 15.18 -4.81
CA VAL A 21 -10.36 14.93 -5.88
C VAL A 21 -9.03 14.43 -5.31
N GLY A 22 -8.38 13.47 -5.98
CA GLY A 22 -7.07 12.96 -5.60
C GLY A 22 -5.93 13.85 -6.09
N VAL A 23 -4.78 13.78 -5.43
CA VAL A 23 -3.58 14.57 -5.80
C VAL A 23 -3.15 14.32 -7.25
N ALA A 24 -3.22 13.07 -7.69
CA ALA A 24 -2.93 12.61 -9.05
C ALA A 24 -4.19 12.00 -9.68
N TYR A 25 -5.29 12.75 -9.76
CA TYR A 25 -6.60 12.28 -10.22
C TYR A 25 -6.65 11.67 -11.64
N ASN A 26 -5.58 11.80 -12.44
CA ASN A 26 -5.43 11.18 -13.76
C ASN A 26 -4.55 9.92 -13.76
N SER A 27 -4.00 9.50 -12.62
CA SER A 27 -3.21 8.28 -12.50
C SER A 27 -4.10 7.04 -12.41
N LYS A 28 -3.49 5.86 -12.60
CA LYS A 28 -4.15 4.58 -12.30
C LYS A 28 -3.86 4.21 -10.84
N VAL A 29 -4.85 3.65 -10.15
CA VAL A 29 -4.70 3.14 -8.79
C VAL A 29 -5.19 1.70 -8.71
N GLY A 30 -4.39 0.86 -8.06
CA GLY A 30 -4.72 -0.52 -7.70
C GLY A 30 -4.65 -0.73 -6.19
N GLY A 31 -4.94 -1.94 -5.73
CA GLY A 31 -4.82 -2.29 -4.31
C GLY A 31 -4.39 -3.73 -4.11
N ILE A 32 -3.39 -3.93 -3.26
CA ILE A 32 -2.92 -5.24 -2.80
C ILE A 32 -3.52 -5.48 -1.41
N ARG A 33 -4.44 -6.45 -1.29
CA ARG A 33 -5.09 -6.77 0.00
C ARG A 33 -4.25 -7.81 0.74
N MET A 34 -3.39 -7.35 1.65
CA MET A 34 -2.49 -8.23 2.41
C MET A 34 -2.60 -8.13 3.94
N LEU A 35 -3.25 -7.08 4.47
CA LEU A 35 -3.41 -6.85 5.92
C LEU A 35 -4.66 -7.50 6.54
N ASP A 36 -5.45 -8.23 5.76
CA ASP A 36 -6.69 -8.84 6.23
C ASP A 36 -6.46 -10.30 6.64
N GLY A 37 -5.60 -10.50 7.63
CA GLY A 37 -5.18 -11.81 8.11
C GLY A 37 -3.79 -11.79 8.73
N ILE A 38 -3.22 -12.97 8.95
CA ILE A 38 -1.83 -13.12 9.40
C ILE A 38 -0.91 -12.63 8.29
N VAL A 39 -0.12 -11.60 8.60
CA VAL A 39 0.91 -11.07 7.72
C VAL A 39 2.21 -11.80 8.02
N THR A 40 2.79 -12.45 7.01
CA THR A 40 4.08 -13.15 7.10
C THR A 40 5.10 -12.46 6.22
N ASP A 41 6.40 -12.69 6.49
CA ASP A 41 7.51 -12.20 5.65
C ASP A 41 7.32 -12.54 4.15
N ALA A 42 6.76 -13.71 3.85
CA ALA A 42 6.48 -14.12 2.46
C ALA A 42 5.34 -13.31 1.82
N ILE A 43 4.32 -12.94 2.59
CA ILE A 43 3.21 -12.10 2.11
C ILE A 43 3.70 -10.67 1.91
N GLU A 44 4.52 -10.14 2.82
CA GLU A 44 5.16 -8.82 2.65
C GLU A 44 6.01 -8.79 1.38
N ALA A 45 6.90 -9.76 1.21
CA ALA A 45 7.77 -9.87 0.03
C ALA A 45 6.96 -9.95 -1.27
N SER A 46 5.92 -10.79 -1.31
CA SER A 46 5.08 -10.94 -2.50
C SER A 46 4.27 -9.68 -2.81
N SER A 47 3.90 -8.91 -1.78
CA SER A 47 3.16 -7.66 -1.93
C SER A 47 4.05 -6.54 -2.46
N ILE A 48 5.27 -6.42 -1.92
CA ILE A 48 6.27 -5.42 -2.35
C ILE A 48 6.73 -5.73 -3.78
N GLY A 49 7.01 -6.99 -4.10
CA GLY A 49 7.47 -7.42 -5.43
C GLY A 49 6.36 -7.60 -6.48
N PHE A 50 5.13 -7.13 -6.21
CA PHE A 50 4.00 -7.39 -7.12
C PHE A 50 4.06 -6.51 -8.38
N ASN A 51 4.47 -7.08 -9.51
CA ASN A 51 4.43 -6.45 -10.84
C ASN A 51 5.23 -5.12 -10.95
N PRO A 52 6.54 -5.13 -10.65
CA PRO A 52 7.39 -3.93 -10.64
C PRO A 52 7.56 -3.30 -12.03
N GLU A 53 7.38 -4.06 -13.11
CA GLU A 53 7.43 -3.55 -14.49
C GLU A 53 6.21 -2.71 -14.87
N HIS A 54 5.14 -2.74 -14.05
CA HIS A 54 3.90 -2.02 -14.30
C HIS A 54 3.57 -0.97 -13.23
N VAL A 55 3.97 -1.23 -11.97
CA VAL A 55 3.64 -0.40 -10.83
C VAL A 55 4.82 0.51 -10.51
N ASP A 56 4.63 1.81 -10.72
CA ASP A 56 5.68 2.80 -10.48
C ASP A 56 5.86 3.13 -8.99
N ILE A 57 4.76 3.12 -8.21
CA ILE A 57 4.74 3.56 -6.81
C ILE A 57 3.90 2.61 -5.97
N TYR A 58 4.49 2.10 -4.88
CA TYR A 58 3.77 1.43 -3.81
C TYR A 58 3.59 2.38 -2.62
N SER A 59 2.34 2.53 -2.15
CA SER A 59 2.03 3.30 -0.95
C SER A 59 1.59 2.34 0.15
N ALA A 60 2.39 2.27 1.21
CA ALA A 60 2.20 1.39 2.34
C ALA A 60 2.16 2.21 3.64
N SER A 61 1.18 1.90 4.51
CA SER A 61 1.07 2.49 5.85
C SER A 61 0.81 1.37 6.85
N TRP A 62 1.74 0.43 6.88
CA TRP A 62 1.82 -0.69 7.81
C TRP A 62 3.28 -0.85 8.25
N GLY A 63 3.50 -1.55 9.35
CA GLY A 63 4.80 -1.73 9.97
C GLY A 63 4.67 -2.37 11.35
N PRO A 64 5.73 -2.30 12.16
CA PRO A 64 5.69 -2.73 13.56
C PRO A 64 4.60 -2.00 14.37
N ASN A 65 4.32 -2.50 15.56
CA ASN A 65 3.39 -1.83 16.47
C ASN A 65 3.94 -0.47 16.93
N ASP A 66 3.13 0.57 16.81
CA ASP A 66 3.45 1.94 17.26
C ASP A 66 3.26 2.12 18.79
N ASP A 67 3.80 1.21 19.60
CA ASP A 67 3.61 1.21 21.06
C ASP A 67 4.76 1.89 21.85
N GLY A 68 5.77 2.39 21.13
CA GLY A 68 6.97 3.00 21.68
C GLY A 68 7.94 2.01 22.34
N LYS A 69 7.76 0.70 22.12
CA LYS A 69 8.57 -0.39 22.71
C LYS A 69 9.02 -1.41 21.67
N THR A 70 8.25 -1.60 20.60
CA THR A 70 8.59 -2.51 19.51
C THR A 70 9.69 -1.91 18.63
N VAL A 71 10.72 -2.73 18.35
CA VAL A 71 11.76 -2.44 17.35
C VAL A 71 11.86 -3.65 16.44
N GLU A 72 11.29 -3.52 15.25
CA GLU A 72 11.23 -4.57 14.24
C GLU A 72 11.45 -3.97 12.85
N GLY A 73 11.70 -4.83 11.87
CA GLY A 73 11.90 -4.45 10.47
C GLY A 73 11.54 -5.61 9.54
N PRO A 74 11.69 -5.43 8.21
CA PRO A 74 11.33 -6.45 7.24
C PRO A 74 12.12 -7.74 7.48
N GLY A 75 11.45 -8.88 7.27
CA GLY A 75 12.11 -10.19 7.28
C GLY A 75 13.02 -10.40 6.06
N ARG A 76 13.65 -11.58 5.97
CA ARG A 76 14.65 -11.86 4.93
C ARG A 76 14.05 -11.85 3.52
N LEU A 77 12.81 -12.28 3.34
CA LEU A 77 12.14 -12.28 2.04
C LEU A 77 11.73 -10.86 1.66
N ALA A 78 11.11 -10.13 2.58
CA ALA A 78 10.69 -8.75 2.35
C ALA A 78 11.90 -7.85 2.00
N GLN A 79 13.03 -8.00 2.70
CA GLN A 79 14.27 -7.28 2.39
C GLN A 79 14.80 -7.55 0.97
N LYS A 80 14.59 -8.75 0.42
CA LYS A 80 15.04 -9.12 -0.92
C LYS A 80 14.08 -8.72 -2.03
N ALA A 81 12.88 -8.27 -1.69
CA ALA A 81 11.86 -7.84 -2.65
C ALA A 81 12.02 -6.37 -3.07
N PHE A 82 12.90 -5.62 -2.40
CA PHE A 82 13.32 -4.26 -2.77
C PHE A 82 14.32 -4.27 -3.92
#